data_AF-A0AAW7MGN0-F1
#
_entry.id   AF-A0AAW7MGN0-F1
#
_cell.length_a   1.000
_cell.length_b   1.000
_cell.length_c   1.000
_cell.angle_alpha   90.00
_cell.angle_beta   90.00
_cell.angle_gamma   90.00
#
_symmetry.space_group_name_H-M   'P 1'
#
loop_
_entity.id
_entity.type
_entity.pdbx_description
1 polymer ?
#
loop_
_entity_poly.entity_id
_entity_poly.type
_entity_poly.pdbx_seq_one_letter_code
_entity_poly.pdbx_strand_id
1 'polypeptide(L)'
;MLLPIQIQSANIVTGLLAGVYAVKCSVFVERGGSRSVVYFEYERSGSGSLCAVDALFLDGEGNARMSDFAFLPDGIWRDSFGVTATSLDALLPQEVANYVFAAEFNLPDVSVGGGNAG
;
A
#
# COMPACT_ATOMS: atom_id res chain seq x y z
N MET A 1 19.38 3.63 12.30
CA MET A 1 19.26 2.20 12.61
C MET A 1 18.62 1.53 11.41
N LEU A 2 19.29 0.55 10.80
CA LEU A 2 18.72 -0.21 9.67
C LEU A 2 17.84 -1.30 10.27
N LEU A 3 16.52 -1.18 10.13
CA LEU A 3 15.58 -2.21 10.57
C LEU A 3 15.61 -3.36 9.56
N PRO A 4 15.85 -4.62 9.97
CA PRO A 4 15.67 -5.76 9.08
C PRO A 4 14.16 -5.97 8.86
N ILE A 5 13.59 -5.29 7.87
CA ILE A 5 12.20 -5.48 7.47
C ILE A 5 12.15 -6.66 6.49
N GLN A 6 11.70 -7.82 6.96
CA GLN A 6 11.35 -8.93 6.07
C GLN A 6 9.88 -8.78 5.67
N ILE A 7 9.65 -8.45 4.39
CA ILE A 7 8.30 -8.33 3.83
C ILE A 7 7.91 -9.71 3.32
N GLN A 8 6.94 -10.34 3.97
CA GLN A 8 6.26 -11.53 3.45
C GLN A 8 4.91 -11.11 2.90
N SER A 9 4.60 -11.52 1.69
CA SER A 9 3.34 -11.19 1.05
C SER A 9 2.81 -12.33 0.19
N ALA A 10 1.51 -12.59 0.33
CA ALA A 10 0.72 -13.41 -0.58
C ALA A 10 0.41 -12.69 -1.90
N ASN A 11 0.59 -11.38 -1.95
CA ASN A 11 0.49 -10.60 -3.16
C ASN A 11 1.78 -10.71 -3.97
N ILE A 12 1.62 -10.94 -5.27
CA ILE A 12 2.71 -11.03 -6.23
C ILE A 12 2.45 -10.03 -7.33
N VAL A 13 3.51 -9.38 -7.82
CA VAL A 13 3.40 -8.34 -8.85
C VAL A 13 2.71 -8.85 -10.13
N THR A 14 2.85 -10.14 -10.45
CA THR A 14 2.19 -10.78 -11.59
C THR A 14 0.68 -10.97 -11.40
N GLY A 15 0.15 -10.72 -10.19
CA GLY A 15 -1.28 -10.66 -9.91
C GLY A 15 -1.91 -9.32 -10.31
N LEU A 16 -1.09 -8.29 -10.57
CA LEU A 16 -1.55 -7.00 -11.09
C LEU A 16 -1.63 -7.04 -12.62
N LEU A 17 -2.59 -6.29 -13.18
CA LEU A 17 -2.71 -6.13 -14.63
C LEU A 17 -1.48 -5.39 -15.18
N ALA A 18 -1.00 -5.79 -16.36
CA ALA A 18 0.11 -5.09 -17.00
C ALA A 18 -0.26 -3.62 -17.31
N GLY A 19 0.71 -2.72 -17.17
CA GLY A 19 0.52 -1.29 -17.45
C GLY A 19 1.44 -0.39 -16.64
N VAL A 20 1.20 0.91 -16.79
CA VAL A 20 1.86 1.96 -16.01
C VAL A 20 0.95 2.31 -14.82
N TYR A 21 1.57 2.52 -13.66
CA TYR A 21 0.92 2.84 -12.41
C TYR A 21 1.45 4.18 -11.90
N ALA A 22 0.56 5.14 -11.73
CA ALA A 22 0.85 6.35 -10.99
C ALA A 22 1.00 6.00 -9.51
N VAL A 23 1.99 6.59 -8.85
CA VAL A 23 2.30 6.30 -7.45
C VAL A 23 2.17 7.55 -6.61
N LYS A 24 1.37 7.45 -5.56
CA LYS A 24 1.15 8.53 -4.60
C LYS A 24 1.55 8.08 -3.21
N CYS A 25 2.35 8.90 -2.54
CA CYS A 25 2.81 8.64 -1.18
C CYS A 25 2.06 9.56 -0.21
N SER A 26 1.23 8.99 0.66
CA SER A 26 0.42 9.70 1.64
C SER A 26 0.90 9.39 3.05
N VAL A 27 1.16 10.42 3.86
CA VAL A 27 1.62 10.28 5.25
C VAL A 27 0.51 10.69 6.20
N PHE A 28 0.20 9.83 7.17
CA PHE A 28 -0.77 10.10 8.23
C PHE A 28 -0.13 9.93 9.61
N VAL A 29 -0.56 10.74 10.57
CA VAL A 29 -0.02 10.76 11.93
C VAL A 29 -1.13 10.61 12.97
N GLU A 30 -0.84 9.93 14.07
CA GLU A 30 -1.77 9.81 15.20
C GLU A 30 -2.02 11.18 15.86
N ARG A 31 -3.29 11.48 16.17
CA ARG A 31 -3.66 12.71 16.89
C ARG A 31 -3.05 12.71 18.30
N GLY A 32 -2.13 13.62 18.59
CA GLY A 32 -1.43 13.70 19.89
C GLY A 32 -0.01 13.12 19.88
N GLY A 33 0.33 12.36 18.85
CA GLY A 33 1.71 12.16 18.37
C GLY A 33 2.54 11.10 19.09
N SER A 34 2.68 9.94 18.43
CA SER A 34 3.89 9.10 18.49
C SER A 34 3.97 8.12 17.32
N ARG A 35 2.84 7.84 16.66
CA ARG A 35 2.73 6.87 15.57
C ARG A 35 2.43 7.53 14.23
N SER A 36 2.82 6.86 13.15
CA SER A 36 2.52 7.31 11.79
C SER A 36 2.33 6.13 10.84
N VAL A 37 1.67 6.37 9.72
CA VAL A 37 1.60 5.44 8.60
C VAL A 37 1.94 6.16 7.31
N VAL A 38 2.68 5.48 6.45
CA VAL A 38 3.00 5.92 5.09
C VAL A 38 2.34 4.94 4.13
N TYR A 39 1.45 5.44 3.28
CA TYR A 39 0.82 4.68 2.21
C TYR A 39 1.47 5.02 0.87
N PHE A 40 1.81 3.99 0.10
CA PHE A 40 2.14 4.08 -1.31
C PHE A 40 0.95 3.53 -2.09
N GLU A 41 0.17 4.42 -2.66
CA GLU A 41 -1.05 4.13 -3.41
C GLU A 41 -0.72 4.01 -4.89
N TYR A 42 -1.09 2.88 -5.50
CA TYR A 42 -0.83 2.59 -6.90
C TYR A 42 -2.13 2.62 -7.70
N GLU A 43 -2.24 3.55 -8.64
CA GLU A 43 -3.36 3.66 -9.56
C GLU A 43 -2.91 3.33 -10.98
N ARG A 44 -3.56 2.35 -11.63
CA ARG A 44 -3.24 2.02 -13.02
C ARG A 44 -3.69 3.15 -13.93
N SER A 45 -2.78 3.69 -14.73
CA SER A 45 -3.09 4.78 -15.66
C SER A 45 -4.28 4.41 -16.57
N GLY A 46 -5.27 5.29 -16.62
CA GLY A 46 -6.47 5.11 -17.44
C GLY A 46 -7.58 4.25 -16.83
N SER A 47 -7.39 3.61 -15.66
CA SER A 47 -8.49 2.93 -14.95
C SER A 47 -9.24 3.85 -13.99
N GLY A 48 -8.59 4.89 -13.46
CA GLY A 48 -9.17 5.75 -12.42
C GLY A 48 -9.33 5.05 -11.07
N SER A 49 -8.78 3.85 -10.89
CA SER A 49 -9.05 2.97 -9.75
C SER A 49 -7.76 2.54 -9.07
N LEU A 50 -7.72 2.73 -7.74
CA LEU A 50 -6.67 2.23 -6.86
C LEU A 50 -6.57 0.70 -6.99
N CYS A 51 -5.38 0.21 -7.28
CA CYS A 51 -5.13 -1.20 -7.58
C CYS A 51 -4.29 -1.89 -6.52
N ALA A 52 -3.43 -1.15 -5.82
CA ALA A 52 -2.63 -1.68 -4.73
C ALA A 52 -2.26 -0.58 -3.75
N VAL A 53 -1.93 -0.96 -2.53
CA VAL A 53 -1.40 -0.09 -1.48
C VAL A 53 -0.29 -0.81 -0.75
N ASP A 54 0.90 -0.22 -0.66
CA ASP A 54 1.90 -0.62 0.33
C ASP A 54 1.82 0.33 1.53
N ALA A 55 1.82 -0.21 2.73
CA ALA A 55 1.67 0.52 3.97
C ALA A 55 2.83 0.24 4.93
N LEU A 56 3.56 1.29 5.30
CA LEU A 56 4.57 1.26 6.35
C LEU A 56 4.02 1.92 7.61
N PHE A 57 3.83 1.13 8.66
CA PHE A 57 3.37 1.61 9.96
C PHE A 57 4.57 1.76 10.89
N LEU A 58 4.66 2.92 11.54
CA LEU A 58 5.70 3.27 12.51
C LEU A 58 5.04 3.53 13.86
N ASP A 59 5.50 2.85 14.91
CA ASP A 59 5.04 3.10 16.27
C ASP A 59 5.92 4.13 17.01
N GLY A 60 5.51 4.49 18.22
CA GLY A 60 6.22 5.46 19.06
C GLY A 60 7.57 4.99 19.62
N GLU A 61 7.88 3.71 19.49
CA GLU A 61 9.17 3.11 19.89
C GLU A 61 10.14 3.00 18.71
N GLY A 62 9.68 3.34 17.50
CA GLY A 62 10.45 3.25 16.27
C GLY A 62 10.42 1.86 15.63
N ASN A 63 9.52 0.98 16.06
CA ASN A 63 9.28 -0.28 15.35
C ASN A 63 8.53 0.00 14.05
N ALA A 64 8.88 -0.76 13.01
CA ALA A 64 8.25 -0.68 11.72
C ALA A 64 7.60 -2.01 11.36
N ARG A 65 6.37 -1.95 10.83
CA ARG A 65 5.72 -3.09 10.15
C ARG A 65 5.27 -2.66 8.76
N MET A 66 5.42 -3.56 7.78
CA MET A 66 4.94 -3.34 6.42
C MET A 66 3.77 -4.27 6.13
N SER A 67 2.76 -3.79 5.42
CA SER A 67 1.69 -4.59 4.83
C SER A 67 1.41 -4.05 3.44
N ASP A 68 1.09 -4.94 2.51
CA ASP A 68 0.57 -4.61 1.20
C ASP A 68 -0.88 -5.08 1.06
N PHE A 69 -1.58 -4.46 0.12
CA PHE A 69 -2.97 -4.74 -0.22
C PHE A 69 -3.11 -4.68 -1.73
N ALA A 70 -3.77 -5.67 -2.33
CA ALA A 70 -4.03 -5.70 -3.76
C ALA A 70 -5.53 -5.79 -4.03
N PHE A 71 -6.01 -4.99 -4.98
CA PHE A 71 -7.36 -5.09 -5.51
C PHE A 71 -7.37 -6.11 -6.64
N LEU A 72 -8.09 -7.20 -6.42
CA LEU A 72 -8.14 -8.33 -7.33
C LEU A 72 -9.15 -8.09 -8.47
N PRO A 73 -9.00 -8.79 -9.62
CA PRO A 73 -9.93 -8.65 -10.75
C PRO A 73 -11.40 -9.01 -10.44
N ASP A 74 -11.66 -9.77 -9.37
CA ASP A 74 -13.00 -10.11 -8.89
C ASP A 74 -13.65 -9.00 -8.04
N GLY A 75 -12.95 -7.87 -7.85
CA GLY A 75 -13.45 -6.71 -7.11
C GLY A 75 -13.26 -6.81 -5.60
N ILE A 76 -12.38 -7.69 -5.13
CA ILE A 76 -12.11 -7.93 -3.71
C ILE A 76 -10.67 -7.47 -3.38
N TRP A 77 -10.48 -6.90 -2.19
CA TRP A 77 -9.16 -6.59 -1.66
C TRP A 77 -8.54 -7.80 -0.98
N ARG A 78 -7.22 -7.96 -1.08
CA ARG A 78 -6.46 -8.99 -0.37
C ARG A 78 -5.24 -8.38 0.33
N ASP A 79 -5.02 -8.75 1.60
CA ASP A 79 -3.85 -8.32 2.37
C ASP A 79 -2.62 -9.21 2.14
N SER A 80 -1.50 -8.87 2.78
CA SER A 80 -0.23 -9.62 2.71
C SER A 80 -0.32 -11.07 3.19
N PHE A 81 -1.33 -11.41 4.01
CA PHE A 81 -1.51 -12.77 4.54
C PHE A 81 -2.53 -13.58 3.72
N GLY A 82 -3.12 -12.98 2.70
CA GLY A 82 -4.12 -13.61 1.84
C GLY A 82 -5.55 -13.49 2.34
N VAL A 83 -5.80 -12.71 3.40
CA VAL A 83 -7.15 -12.40 3.88
C VAL A 83 -7.84 -11.46 2.89
N THR A 84 -9.11 -11.73 2.59
CA THR A 84 -9.87 -11.00 1.58
C THR A 84 -11.04 -10.22 2.17
N ALA A 85 -11.32 -9.02 1.67
CA ALA A 85 -12.50 -8.23 2.04
C ALA A 85 -13.02 -7.38 0.87
N THR A 86 -14.29 -6.99 0.91
CA THR A 86 -14.91 -6.17 -0.15
C THR A 86 -14.42 -4.73 -0.18
N SER A 87 -13.70 -4.28 0.86
CA SER A 87 -13.21 -2.93 0.99
C SER A 87 -11.87 -2.89 1.73
N LEU A 88 -11.04 -1.91 1.39
CA LEU A 88 -9.71 -1.78 1.97
C LEU A 88 -9.75 -1.48 3.48
N ASP A 89 -10.71 -0.66 3.93
CA ASP A 89 -10.90 -0.30 5.34
C ASP A 89 -11.17 -1.52 6.24
N ALA A 90 -11.74 -2.59 5.70
CA ALA A 90 -11.98 -3.82 6.45
C ALA A 90 -10.69 -4.65 6.69
N LEU A 91 -9.62 -4.39 5.91
CA LEU A 91 -8.31 -5.02 6.07
C LEU A 91 -7.33 -4.13 6.84
N LEU A 92 -7.61 -2.83 6.91
CA LEU A 92 -6.74 -1.89 7.61
C LEU A 92 -6.85 -2.09 9.14
N PRO A 93 -5.72 -1.97 9.86
CA PRO A 93 -5.72 -1.95 11.32
C PRO A 93 -6.63 -0.84 11.88
N GLN A 94 -7.43 -1.12 12.92
CA GLN A 94 -8.40 -0.13 13.41
C GLN A 94 -7.76 1.18 13.91
N GLU A 95 -6.50 1.13 14.36
CA GLU A 95 -5.80 2.30 14.88
C GLU A 95 -5.60 3.42 13.84
N VAL A 96 -5.47 3.08 12.55
CA VAL A 96 -5.27 4.10 11.50
C VAL A 96 -6.53 4.92 11.22
N ALA A 97 -7.71 4.48 11.66
CA ALA A 97 -8.96 5.26 11.53
C ALA A 97 -8.91 6.60 12.27
N ASN A 98 -8.02 6.75 13.28
CA ASN A 98 -7.88 7.97 14.07
C ASN A 98 -6.71 8.86 13.62
N TYR A 99 -6.00 8.48 12.55
CA TYR A 99 -4.84 9.23 12.08
C TYR A 99 -5.30 10.40 11.20
N VAL A 100 -4.51 11.46 11.20
CA VAL A 100 -4.77 12.66 10.39
C VAL A 100 -3.75 12.77 9.28
N PHE A 101 -4.20 13.22 8.11
CA PHE A 101 -3.33 13.49 6.97
C PHE A 101 -2.28 14.55 7.34
N ALA A 102 -1.03 14.29 6.97
CA ALA A 102 0.09 15.17 7.25
C ALA A 102 0.78 15.68 5.97
N ALA A 103 1.01 14.79 4.99
CA ALA A 103 1.69 15.14 3.75
C ALA A 103 1.34 14.19 2.61
N GLU A 104 1.53 14.64 1.37
CA GLU A 104 1.39 13.84 0.16
C GLU A 104 2.53 14.17 -0.82
N PHE A 105 3.01 13.16 -1.53
CA PHE A 105 4.03 13.29 -2.56
C PHE A 105 3.65 12.44 -3.77
N ASN A 106 3.79 13.02 -4.97
CA ASN A 106 3.76 12.22 -6.19
C ASN A 106 5.14 11.58 -6.38
N LEU A 107 5.15 10.27 -6.60
CA LEU A 107 6.36 9.51 -6.89
C LEU A 107 6.42 9.17 -8.39
N PRO A 108 7.60 8.80 -8.93
CA PRO A 108 7.69 8.34 -10.30
C PRO A 108 6.79 7.13 -10.57
N ASP A 109 6.22 7.10 -11.78
CA ASP A 109 5.38 5.99 -12.23
C ASP A 109 6.14 4.65 -12.25
N VAL A 110 5.42 3.56 -12.03
CA VAL A 110 5.94 2.19 -12.02
C VAL A 110 5.31 1.37 -13.14
N SER A 111 6.13 0.59 -13.86
CA SER A 111 5.65 -0.30 -14.92
C SER A 111 5.54 -1.75 -14.43
N VAL A 112 4.38 -2.37 -14.65
CA VAL A 112 4.11 -3.78 -14.37
C VAL A 112 3.94 -4.54 -15.69
N GLY A 113 4.62 -5.68 -15.83
CA GLY A 113 4.47 -6.56 -17.01
C GLY A 113 5.34 -6.23 -18.23
N GLY A 114 6.40 -5.42 -18.06
CA GLY A 114 7.34 -5.07 -19.13
C GLY A 114 8.59 -5.95 -19.16
N GLY A 115 8.46 -7.20 -19.61
CA GLY A 115 9.59 -8.08 -19.95
C GLY A 115 9.72 -8.25 -21.46
N ASN A 116 10.64 -7.49 -22.06
CA ASN A 116 11.16 -7.54 -23.44
C ASN A 116 10.15 -7.54 -24.61
N ALA A 117 10.09 -6.41 -25.31
CA ALA A 117 9.97 -6.45 -26.76
C ALA A 117 11.24 -7.15 -27.29
N GLY A 118 11.11 -8.44 -27.61
CA GLY A 118 12.03 -9.16 -28.50
C GLY A 118 11.60 -8.96 -29.94
#